data_AF-A0A7Z7PYM3-F1
#
_entry.id   AF-A0A7Z7PYM3-F1
#
_cell.length_a   1.000
_cell.length_b   1.000
_cell.length_c   1.000
_cell.angle_alpha   90.00
_cell.angle_beta   90.00
_cell.angle_gamma   90.00
#
_symmetry.space_group_name_H-M   'P 1'
#
loop_
_entity.id
_entity.type
_entity.pdbx_description
1 polymer ?
#
loop_
_entity_poly.entity_id
_entity_poly.type
_entity_poly.pdbx_seq_one_letter_code
_entity_poly.pdbx_strand_id
1 'polypeptide(L)'
;MHRIFDVIDSLQDSLGFTSVICKSVDEISDAVKAYQPDFLIFDCHGDFDSKDLSSYLIVDGKNQVYLTGQDIVDKQISAPLVFISACSTQPNYGYVKLLSDAFLQAGAFAVTATFLPIKIIDAAALLARLLTNLKQQETKIIFSNWLAFISHTLRSILIFETVRKTRIKHKLKDEIDDNKIADILLELMIFSKRESAFEKLNKYLQSIDPSIKPSFDNLEHEWLSYTTIGRADLIYFEKWQIKHQEKNLSYTC
;
A
#
# COMPACT_ATOMS: atom_id res chain seq x y z
N MET A 1 -16.98 9.49 -6.38
CA MET A 1 -16.40 8.17 -6.10
C MET A 1 -15.77 7.57 -7.36
N HIS A 2 -16.50 7.43 -8.48
CA HIS A 2 -15.95 6.97 -9.77
C HIS A 2 -14.65 7.66 -10.21
N ARG A 3 -14.57 8.99 -10.07
CA ARG A 3 -13.40 9.79 -10.50
C ARG A 3 -12.05 9.41 -9.90
N ILE A 4 -12.00 8.68 -8.77
CA ILE A 4 -10.73 8.35 -8.12
C ILE A 4 -10.17 7.00 -8.58
N PHE A 5 -11.04 6.03 -8.87
CA PHE A 5 -10.66 4.78 -9.53
C PHE A 5 -10.15 5.08 -10.95
N ASP A 6 -10.81 6.01 -11.64
CA ASP A 6 -10.37 6.51 -12.95
C ASP A 6 -8.92 7.07 -12.93
N VAL A 7 -8.47 7.63 -11.80
CA VAL A 7 -7.09 8.14 -11.67
C VAL A 7 -6.09 6.99 -11.65
N ILE A 8 -6.33 5.93 -10.87
CA ILE A 8 -5.45 4.76 -10.86
C ILE A 8 -5.50 4.09 -12.22
N ASP A 9 -6.69 3.87 -12.78
CA ASP A 9 -6.85 3.23 -14.09
C ASP A 9 -6.12 3.99 -15.21
N SER A 10 -6.04 5.32 -15.13
CA SER A 10 -5.29 6.13 -16.10
C SER A 10 -3.77 5.90 -16.09
N LEU A 11 -3.24 5.25 -15.05
CA LEU A 11 -1.82 4.97 -14.92
C LEU A 11 -1.40 3.62 -15.50
N GLN A 12 -2.36 2.77 -15.91
CA GLN A 12 -2.13 1.39 -16.38
C GLN A 12 -1.01 1.29 -17.42
N ASP A 13 -1.12 2.05 -18.51
CA ASP A 13 -0.14 2.00 -19.60
C ASP A 13 1.25 2.47 -19.16
N SER A 14 1.30 3.53 -18.35
CA SER A 14 2.56 4.13 -17.91
C SER A 14 3.32 3.29 -16.88
N LEU A 15 2.59 2.56 -16.03
CA LEU A 15 3.14 1.77 -14.92
C LEU A 15 3.18 0.27 -15.22
N GLY A 16 2.50 -0.20 -16.27
CA GLY A 16 2.55 -1.59 -16.73
C GLY A 16 1.73 -2.55 -15.87
N PHE A 17 0.49 -2.19 -15.52
CA PHE A 17 -0.44 -3.08 -14.81
C PHE A 17 -1.80 -3.13 -15.52
N THR A 18 -2.64 -4.09 -15.12
CA THR A 18 -4.00 -4.24 -15.64
C THR A 18 -5.01 -4.09 -14.51
N SER A 19 -6.06 -3.31 -14.76
CA SER A 19 -7.21 -3.12 -13.88
C SER A 19 -8.43 -3.80 -14.48
N VAL A 20 -9.22 -4.49 -13.64
CA VAL A 20 -10.42 -5.22 -14.05
C VAL A 20 -11.54 -4.91 -13.08
N ILE A 21 -12.69 -4.49 -13.60
CA ILE A 21 -13.90 -4.29 -12.80
C ILE A 21 -14.71 -5.58 -12.83
N CYS A 22 -14.83 -6.23 -11.67
CA CYS A 22 -15.62 -7.45 -11.48
C CYS A 22 -16.91 -7.14 -10.71
N LYS A 23 -18.01 -7.79 -11.09
CA LYS A 23 -19.33 -7.69 -10.42
C LYS A 23 -19.75 -8.98 -9.71
N SER A 24 -18.97 -10.05 -9.88
CA SER A 24 -19.20 -11.33 -9.22
C SER A 24 -17.88 -11.92 -8.71
N VAL A 25 -17.99 -12.86 -7.77
CA VAL A 25 -16.83 -13.62 -7.27
C VAL A 25 -16.23 -14.49 -8.38
N ASP A 26 -17.05 -15.02 -9.29
CA ASP A 26 -16.58 -15.80 -10.44
C ASP A 26 -15.75 -14.94 -11.40
N GLU A 27 -16.19 -13.72 -11.70
CA GLU A 27 -15.42 -12.78 -12.52
C GLU A 27 -14.05 -12.44 -11.90
N ILE A 28 -13.97 -12.35 -10.57
CA ILE A 28 -12.70 -12.16 -9.86
C ILE A 28 -11.80 -13.38 -10.06
N SER A 29 -12.33 -14.58 -9.82
CA SER A 29 -11.60 -15.85 -10.03
C SER A 29 -11.09 -15.97 -11.47
N ASP A 30 -11.94 -15.67 -12.44
CA ASP A 30 -11.62 -15.77 -13.86
C ASP A 30 -10.55 -14.74 -14.25
N ALA A 31 -10.62 -13.51 -13.74
CA ALA A 31 -9.58 -12.51 -13.94
C ALA A 31 -8.23 -12.97 -13.34
N VAL A 32 -8.20 -13.45 -12.10
CA VAL A 32 -6.96 -13.94 -11.48
C VAL A 32 -6.37 -15.11 -12.26
N LYS A 33 -7.19 -16.05 -12.73
CA LYS A 33 -6.74 -17.19 -13.56
C LYS A 33 -6.22 -16.75 -14.93
N ALA A 34 -6.84 -15.75 -15.54
CA ALA A 34 -6.47 -15.25 -16.85
C ALA A 34 -5.15 -14.47 -16.81
N TYR A 35 -4.96 -13.61 -15.81
CA TYR A 35 -3.81 -12.71 -15.72
C TYR A 35 -2.63 -13.26 -14.90
N GLN A 36 -2.88 -14.23 -14.02
CA GLN A 36 -1.86 -14.86 -13.14
C GLN A 36 -0.91 -13.83 -12.50
N PRO A 37 -1.43 -12.83 -11.77
CA PRO A 37 -0.61 -11.73 -11.29
C PRO A 37 0.39 -12.19 -10.22
N ASP A 38 1.62 -11.67 -10.26
CA ASP A 38 2.57 -11.76 -9.15
C ASP A 38 2.16 -10.88 -7.96
N PHE A 39 1.45 -9.78 -8.27
CA PHE A 39 0.97 -8.81 -7.32
C PHE A 39 -0.49 -8.44 -7.60
N LEU A 40 -1.38 -8.86 -6.70
CA LEU A 40 -2.82 -8.64 -6.77
C LEU A 40 -3.24 -7.52 -5.82
N ILE A 41 -3.92 -6.51 -6.36
CA ILE A 41 -4.49 -5.41 -5.57
C ILE A 41 -6.02 -5.50 -5.63
N PHE A 42 -6.66 -5.48 -4.46
CA PHE A 42 -8.09 -5.18 -4.35
C PHE A 42 -8.25 -3.72 -3.93
N ASP A 43 -8.90 -2.90 -4.75
CA ASP A 43 -9.24 -1.51 -4.42
C ASP A 43 -10.76 -1.35 -4.39
N CYS A 44 -11.34 -1.53 -3.21
CA CYS A 44 -12.79 -1.60 -3.04
C CYS A 44 -13.21 -1.29 -1.60
N HIS A 45 -14.51 -1.46 -1.30
CA HIS A 45 -14.98 -1.39 0.07
C HIS A 45 -14.76 -2.72 0.79
N GLY A 46 -14.42 -2.62 2.06
CA GLY A 46 -14.31 -3.75 2.98
C GLY A 46 -15.13 -3.47 4.20
N ASP A 47 -15.58 -4.53 4.86
CA ASP A 47 -16.35 -4.47 6.09
C ASP A 47 -16.20 -5.79 6.86
N PHE A 48 -16.86 -5.87 8.00
CA PHE A 48 -16.82 -7.03 8.87
C PHE A 48 -18.22 -7.47 9.30
N ASP A 49 -18.38 -8.76 9.58
CA ASP A 49 -19.59 -9.31 10.19
C ASP A 49 -19.32 -9.68 11.65
N SER A 50 -19.97 -8.93 12.55
CA SER A 50 -19.89 -9.16 14.00
C SER A 50 -20.54 -10.46 14.48
N LYS A 51 -21.42 -11.08 13.68
CA LYS A 51 -22.12 -12.32 14.06
C LYS A 51 -21.21 -13.54 13.92
N ASP A 52 -20.43 -13.58 12.85
CA ASP A 52 -19.57 -14.73 12.54
C ASP A 52 -18.07 -14.43 12.68
N LEU A 53 -17.75 -13.20 13.08
CA LEU A 53 -16.41 -12.67 13.34
C LEU A 53 -15.50 -12.73 12.11
N SER A 54 -16.07 -12.47 10.93
CA SER A 54 -15.38 -12.45 9.64
C SER A 54 -15.21 -11.05 9.04
N SER A 55 -14.28 -10.92 8.10
CA SER A 55 -14.14 -9.76 7.21
C SER A 55 -14.46 -10.16 5.77
N TYR A 56 -14.99 -9.22 4.99
CA TYR A 56 -15.33 -9.43 3.57
C TYR A 56 -15.07 -8.19 2.73
N LEU A 57 -14.93 -8.37 1.42
CA LEU A 57 -14.92 -7.28 0.45
C LEU A 57 -16.29 -7.13 -0.20
N ILE A 58 -16.71 -5.90 -0.43
CA ILE A 58 -17.94 -5.59 -1.16
C ILE A 58 -17.59 -5.48 -2.64
N VAL A 59 -18.01 -6.48 -3.42
CA VAL A 59 -17.78 -6.56 -4.88
C VAL A 59 -18.84 -5.75 -5.61
N ASP A 60 -20.11 -5.97 -5.27
CA ASP A 60 -21.23 -5.19 -5.78
C ASP A 60 -22.21 -4.89 -4.66
N GLY A 61 -22.10 -3.69 -4.08
CA GLY A 61 -22.95 -3.26 -2.97
C GLY A 61 -24.42 -3.11 -3.35
N LYS A 62 -24.76 -2.91 -4.63
CA LYS A 62 -26.17 -2.81 -5.08
C LYS A 62 -26.83 -4.17 -5.10
N ASN A 63 -26.08 -5.20 -5.51
CA ASN A 63 -26.56 -6.57 -5.63
C ASN A 63 -26.17 -7.45 -4.43
N GLN A 64 -25.61 -6.85 -3.37
CA GLN A 64 -25.17 -7.55 -2.15
C GLN A 64 -24.20 -8.70 -2.44
N VAL A 65 -23.26 -8.47 -3.36
CA VAL A 65 -22.21 -9.44 -3.68
C VAL A 65 -20.99 -9.14 -2.83
N TYR A 66 -20.56 -10.14 -2.07
CA TYR A 66 -19.40 -10.05 -1.18
C TYR A 66 -18.38 -11.14 -1.54
N LEU A 67 -17.09 -10.82 -1.42
CA LEU A 67 -16.01 -11.78 -1.45
C LEU A 67 -15.63 -12.13 -0.01
N THR A 68 -15.82 -13.38 0.37
CA THR A 68 -15.49 -13.89 1.70
C THR A 68 -14.17 -14.67 1.70
N GLY A 69 -13.65 -14.97 2.89
CA GLY A 69 -12.49 -15.85 3.03
C GLY A 69 -12.71 -17.25 2.45
N GLN A 70 -13.93 -17.78 2.54
CA GLN A 70 -14.26 -19.10 1.99
C GLN A 70 -14.21 -19.09 0.45
N ASP A 71 -14.75 -18.03 -0.16
CA ASP A 71 -14.69 -17.85 -1.62
C ASP A 71 -13.25 -17.82 -2.13
N ILE A 72 -12.37 -17.10 -1.41
CA ILE A 72 -10.94 -17.00 -1.73
C ILE A 72 -10.28 -18.39 -1.77
N VAL A 73 -10.54 -19.21 -0.74
CA VAL A 73 -9.96 -20.54 -0.62
C VAL A 73 -10.54 -21.49 -1.68
N ASP A 74 -11.87 -21.55 -1.80
CA ASP A 74 -12.54 -22.52 -2.67
C ASP A 74 -12.27 -22.26 -4.16
N LYS A 75 -12.14 -21.00 -4.55
CA LYS A 75 -11.88 -20.60 -5.94
C LYS A 75 -10.40 -20.36 -6.24
N GLN A 76 -9.52 -20.53 -5.26
CA GLN A 76 -8.07 -20.31 -5.38
C GLN A 76 -7.73 -18.89 -5.87
N ILE A 77 -8.42 -17.89 -5.32
CA ILE A 77 -8.18 -16.47 -5.65
C ILE A 77 -6.95 -16.02 -4.89
N SER A 78 -5.77 -16.03 -5.52
CA SER A 78 -4.52 -15.66 -4.86
C SER A 78 -3.44 -15.20 -5.84
N ALA A 79 -2.43 -14.56 -5.27
CA ALA A 79 -1.17 -14.17 -5.92
C ALA A 79 -0.06 -14.25 -4.86
N PRO A 80 1.23 -14.37 -5.26
CA PRO A 80 2.35 -14.33 -4.33
C PRO A 80 2.31 -13.12 -3.38
N LEU A 81 1.96 -11.94 -3.92
CA LEU A 81 1.74 -10.72 -3.16
C LEU A 81 0.29 -10.26 -3.30
N VAL A 82 -0.38 -10.00 -2.17
CA VAL A 82 -1.73 -9.45 -2.15
C VAL A 82 -1.75 -8.13 -1.38
N PHE A 83 -2.43 -7.12 -1.90
CA PHE A 83 -2.66 -5.84 -1.23
C PHE A 83 -4.15 -5.52 -1.24
N ILE A 84 -4.72 -5.36 -0.05
CA ILE A 84 -6.15 -5.12 0.16
C ILE A 84 -6.32 -3.65 0.54
N SER A 85 -6.53 -2.80 -0.46
CA SER A 85 -6.93 -1.39 -0.33
C SER A 85 -8.43 -1.32 -0.06
N ALA A 86 -8.82 -1.70 1.16
CA ALA A 86 -10.20 -1.67 1.62
C ALA A 86 -10.25 -1.46 3.13
N CYS A 87 -11.39 -1.05 3.69
CA CYS A 87 -11.56 -0.84 5.13
C CYS A 87 -11.62 -2.17 5.91
N SER A 88 -11.04 -2.19 7.12
CA SER A 88 -11.26 -3.22 8.14
C SER A 88 -11.11 -4.67 7.65
N THR A 89 -10.05 -4.97 6.91
CA THR A 89 -9.78 -6.31 6.34
C THR A 89 -8.88 -7.18 7.22
N GLN A 90 -8.34 -6.60 8.29
CA GLN A 90 -7.61 -7.24 9.38
C GLN A 90 -7.97 -6.60 10.74
N PRO A 91 -9.24 -6.54 11.17
CA PRO A 91 -9.61 -5.85 12.42
C PRO A 91 -8.94 -6.50 13.65
N ASN A 92 -8.41 -5.68 14.56
CA ASN A 92 -7.68 -6.12 15.76
C ASN A 92 -8.55 -6.25 17.03
N TYR A 93 -9.88 -6.30 16.89
CA TYR A 93 -10.84 -6.26 18.01
C TYR A 93 -11.60 -7.58 18.22
N GLY A 94 -10.93 -8.73 18.10
CA GLY A 94 -11.50 -10.05 18.41
C GLY A 94 -12.10 -10.83 17.22
N TYR A 95 -11.82 -10.39 16.00
CA TYR A 95 -12.20 -11.10 14.77
C TYR A 95 -11.20 -12.22 14.47
N VAL A 96 -11.68 -13.32 13.89
CA VAL A 96 -10.87 -14.55 13.72
C VAL A 96 -10.92 -15.14 12.31
N LYS A 97 -11.86 -14.70 11.46
CA LYS A 97 -11.96 -15.15 10.06
C LYS A 97 -11.56 -14.02 9.13
N LEU A 98 -10.26 -13.78 9.03
CA LEU A 98 -9.71 -12.63 8.34
C LEU A 98 -9.44 -12.95 6.87
N LEU A 99 -9.64 -11.96 5.99
CA LEU A 99 -9.37 -12.13 4.55
C LEU A 99 -7.89 -12.43 4.30
N SER A 100 -7.00 -11.83 5.10
CA SER A 100 -5.57 -12.06 4.99
C SER A 100 -5.18 -13.53 5.20
N ASP A 101 -5.77 -14.18 6.20
CA ASP A 101 -5.54 -15.59 6.50
C ASP A 101 -6.05 -16.49 5.37
N ALA A 102 -7.20 -16.14 4.77
CA ALA A 102 -7.73 -16.84 3.61
C ALA A 102 -6.80 -16.74 2.38
N PHE A 103 -6.23 -15.56 2.11
CA PHE A 103 -5.25 -15.40 1.02
C PHE A 103 -3.96 -16.19 1.29
N LEU A 104 -3.47 -16.19 2.53
CA LEU A 104 -2.31 -17.01 2.91
C LEU A 104 -2.61 -18.50 2.74
N GLN A 105 -3.80 -18.95 3.15
CA GLN A 105 -4.27 -20.32 2.95
C GLN A 105 -4.39 -20.67 1.45
N ALA A 106 -4.80 -19.71 0.62
CA ALA A 106 -4.89 -19.84 -0.83
C ALA A 106 -3.52 -19.70 -1.55
N GLY A 107 -2.41 -19.56 -0.80
CA GLY A 107 -1.05 -19.62 -1.34
C GLY A 107 -0.32 -18.29 -1.46
N ALA A 108 -0.88 -17.18 -0.94
CA ALA A 108 -0.15 -15.91 -0.89
C ALA A 108 1.06 -16.01 0.04
N PHE A 109 2.17 -15.35 -0.31
CA PHE A 109 3.38 -15.31 0.51
C PHE A 109 3.35 -14.15 1.50
N ALA A 110 2.74 -13.04 1.09
CA ALA A 110 2.50 -11.89 1.94
C ALA A 110 1.22 -11.17 1.53
N VAL A 111 0.46 -10.73 2.54
CA VAL A 111 -0.77 -9.98 2.37
C VAL A 111 -0.67 -8.67 3.14
N THR A 112 -0.93 -7.54 2.47
CA THR A 112 -1.08 -6.24 3.12
C THR A 112 -2.56 -5.91 3.24
N ALA A 113 -3.03 -5.67 4.46
CA ALA A 113 -4.43 -5.48 4.83
C ALA A 113 -4.58 -4.29 5.79
N THR A 114 -5.80 -3.99 6.24
CA THR A 114 -6.10 -2.81 7.07
C THR A 114 -6.78 -3.16 8.41
N PHE A 115 -6.30 -2.60 9.50
CA PHE A 115 -6.91 -2.69 10.83
C PHE A 115 -8.17 -1.84 10.96
N LEU A 116 -8.15 -0.64 10.38
CA LEU A 116 -9.14 0.41 10.57
C LEU A 116 -9.67 0.92 9.21
N PRO A 117 -10.83 1.61 9.21
CA PRO A 117 -11.30 2.29 8.02
C PRO A 117 -10.27 3.26 7.44
N ILE A 118 -10.20 3.28 6.11
CA ILE A 118 -9.30 4.11 5.32
C ILE A 118 -10.12 5.08 4.44
N LYS A 119 -9.57 6.25 4.14
CA LYS A 119 -10.17 7.27 3.28
C LYS A 119 -9.76 7.03 1.84
N ILE A 120 -10.76 7.01 0.97
CA ILE A 120 -10.56 6.72 -0.45
C ILE A 120 -9.51 7.59 -1.16
N ILE A 121 -9.35 8.86 -0.77
CA ILE A 121 -8.38 9.78 -1.37
C ILE A 121 -6.95 9.39 -0.97
N ASP A 122 -6.75 9.06 0.30
CA ASP A 122 -5.43 8.77 0.86
C ASP A 122 -5.00 7.34 0.44
N ALA A 123 -5.93 6.39 0.38
CA ALA A 123 -5.76 5.07 -0.21
C ALA A 123 -5.34 5.13 -1.70
N ALA A 124 -6.02 5.94 -2.51
CA ALA A 124 -5.66 6.13 -3.91
C ALA A 124 -4.26 6.77 -4.06
N ALA A 125 -3.93 7.75 -3.22
CA ALA A 125 -2.58 8.35 -3.21
C ALA A 125 -1.51 7.31 -2.85
N LEU A 126 -1.79 6.43 -1.89
CA LEU A 126 -0.92 5.31 -1.53
C LEU A 126 -0.74 4.33 -2.69
N LEU A 127 -1.81 3.92 -3.36
CA LEU A 127 -1.73 3.00 -4.50
C LEU A 127 -0.92 3.58 -5.66
N ALA A 128 -1.19 4.83 -6.05
CA ALA A 128 -0.44 5.52 -7.09
C ALA A 128 1.06 5.58 -6.76
N ARG A 129 1.39 5.86 -5.49
CA ARG A 129 2.76 5.90 -5.00
C ARG A 129 3.41 4.52 -4.96
N LEU A 130 2.68 3.50 -4.51
CA LEU A 130 3.15 2.13 -4.47
C LEU A 130 3.53 1.65 -5.87
N LEU A 131 2.63 1.81 -6.83
CA LEU A 131 2.85 1.41 -8.22
C LEU A 131 3.99 2.21 -8.86
N THR A 132 4.07 3.51 -8.59
CA THR A 132 5.17 4.35 -9.09
C THR A 132 6.53 3.93 -8.51
N ASN A 133 6.60 3.67 -7.20
CA ASN A 133 7.83 3.21 -6.55
C ASN A 133 8.24 1.83 -7.07
N LEU A 134 7.28 0.96 -7.38
CA LEU A 134 7.54 -0.35 -7.97
C LEU A 134 8.11 -0.21 -9.38
N LYS A 135 7.52 0.66 -10.21
CA LYS A 135 8.06 1.00 -11.54
C LYS A 135 9.49 1.54 -11.48
N GLN A 136 9.81 2.34 -10.46
CA GLN A 136 11.17 2.81 -10.25
C GLN A 136 12.17 1.69 -9.92
N GLN A 137 11.74 0.58 -9.29
CA GLN A 137 12.63 -0.57 -9.03
C GLN A 137 13.13 -1.24 -10.30
N GLU A 138 12.43 -1.09 -11.43
CA GLU A 138 12.88 -1.62 -12.71
C GLU A 138 14.23 -1.02 -13.13
N THR A 139 14.50 0.23 -12.80
CA THR A 139 15.73 0.91 -13.21
C THR A 139 16.66 1.22 -12.04
N LYS A 140 16.13 1.31 -10.82
CA LYS A 140 16.87 1.66 -9.61
C LYS A 140 16.73 0.55 -8.58
N ILE A 141 17.83 -0.13 -8.28
CA ILE A 141 17.86 -1.17 -7.24
C ILE A 141 17.95 -0.47 -5.88
N ILE A 142 16.79 -0.09 -5.32
CA ILE A 142 16.70 0.68 -4.07
C ILE A 142 16.42 -0.25 -2.88
N PHE A 143 15.49 -1.20 -3.03
CA PHE A 143 15.10 -2.12 -1.95
C PHE A 143 15.57 -3.54 -2.24
N SER A 144 15.88 -4.28 -1.18
CA SER A 144 16.29 -5.69 -1.26
C SER A 144 15.10 -6.64 -1.38
N ASN A 145 14.07 -6.40 -0.56
CA ASN A 145 12.91 -7.26 -0.44
C ASN A 145 11.60 -6.48 -0.31
N TRP A 146 10.48 -7.19 -0.43
CA TRP A 146 9.14 -6.63 -0.36
C TRP A 146 8.87 -5.92 0.96
N LEU A 147 9.31 -6.48 2.10
CA LEU A 147 9.14 -5.85 3.40
C LEU A 147 9.79 -4.46 3.47
N ALA A 148 11.02 -4.32 2.98
CA ALA A 148 11.73 -3.04 2.94
C ALA A 148 11.00 -2.04 2.04
N PHE A 149 10.53 -2.48 0.87
CA PHE A 149 9.76 -1.69 -0.07
C PHE A 149 8.44 -1.20 0.53
N ILE A 150 7.58 -2.10 1.00
CA ILE A 150 6.24 -1.75 1.48
C ILE A 150 6.33 -0.89 2.75
N SER A 151 7.26 -1.22 3.65
CA SER A 151 7.51 -0.42 4.85
C SER A 151 7.98 0.99 4.52
N HIS A 152 8.83 1.17 3.49
CA HIS A 152 9.22 2.50 3.04
C HIS A 152 8.06 3.25 2.42
N THR A 153 7.29 2.61 1.54
CA THR A 153 6.13 3.21 0.88
C THR A 153 5.12 3.72 1.91
N LEU A 154 4.72 2.90 2.89
CA LEU A 154 3.80 3.25 3.98
C LEU A 154 4.33 4.35 4.91
N ARG A 155 5.64 4.44 5.15
CA ARG A 155 6.21 5.54 5.95
C ARG A 155 6.33 6.84 5.17
N SER A 156 6.69 6.73 3.88
CA SER A 156 6.91 7.91 3.03
C SER A 156 5.59 8.62 2.72
N ILE A 157 4.48 7.88 2.55
CA ILE A 157 3.18 8.48 2.24
C ILE A 157 2.74 9.46 3.32
N LEU A 158 3.13 9.24 4.59
CA LEU A 158 2.88 10.17 5.67
C LEU A 158 3.42 11.57 5.36
N ILE A 159 4.68 11.67 4.91
CA ILE A 159 5.28 12.97 4.58
C ILE A 159 4.58 13.59 3.38
N PHE A 160 4.31 12.82 2.33
CA PHE A 160 3.62 13.33 1.14
C PHE A 160 2.23 13.87 1.46
N GLU A 161 1.44 13.12 2.23
CA GLU A 161 0.09 13.52 2.60
C GLU A 161 0.11 14.71 3.56
N THR A 162 1.08 14.78 4.47
CA THR A 162 1.31 15.96 5.31
C THR A 162 1.55 17.19 4.44
N VAL A 163 2.47 17.10 3.47
CA VAL A 163 2.80 18.19 2.56
C VAL A 163 1.61 18.57 1.69
N ARG A 164 0.91 17.59 1.09
CA ARG A 164 -0.27 17.82 0.25
C ARG A 164 -1.39 18.51 1.01
N LYS A 165 -1.77 18.00 2.19
CA LYS A 165 -2.81 18.59 3.05
C LYS A 165 -2.40 19.99 3.51
N THR A 166 -1.12 20.22 3.79
CA THR A 166 -0.59 21.54 4.14
C THR A 166 -0.70 22.51 2.96
N ARG A 167 -0.29 22.12 1.74
CA ARG A 167 -0.44 22.91 0.51
C ARG A 167 -1.88 23.36 0.33
N ILE A 168 -2.84 22.44 0.43
CA ILE A 168 -4.27 22.73 0.25
C ILE A 168 -4.78 23.67 1.34
N LYS A 169 -4.52 23.36 2.62
CA LYS A 169 -5.05 24.10 3.77
C LYS A 169 -4.51 25.52 3.85
N HIS A 170 -3.22 25.71 3.59
CA HIS A 170 -2.54 27.00 3.66
C HIS A 170 -2.45 27.71 2.30
N LYS A 171 -3.03 27.12 1.24
CA LYS A 171 -3.01 27.63 -0.14
C LYS A 171 -1.58 27.86 -0.67
N LEU A 172 -0.64 27.01 -0.25
CA LEU A 172 0.73 27.03 -0.71
C LEU A 172 0.82 26.22 -2.01
N LYS A 173 1.51 26.76 -3.02
CA LYS A 173 1.83 26.08 -4.27
C LYS A 173 3.30 25.67 -4.25
N ASP A 174 4.18 26.61 -4.54
CA ASP A 174 5.59 26.40 -4.82
C ASP A 174 6.49 26.81 -3.64
N GLU A 175 5.91 27.29 -2.54
CA GLU A 175 6.64 27.70 -1.33
C GLU A 175 7.27 26.50 -0.61
N ILE A 176 6.69 25.30 -0.78
CA ILE A 176 7.27 24.05 -0.31
C ILE A 176 8.15 23.48 -1.43
N ASP A 177 9.46 23.52 -1.22
CA ASP A 177 10.51 23.01 -2.08
C ASP A 177 10.55 21.47 -2.04
N ASP A 178 10.18 20.85 -3.16
CA ASP A 178 10.15 19.39 -3.30
C ASP A 178 11.53 18.74 -3.12
N ASN A 179 12.64 19.44 -3.39
CA ASN A 179 13.98 18.89 -3.16
C ASN A 179 14.26 18.74 -1.66
N LYS A 180 13.86 19.72 -0.84
CA LYS A 180 13.97 19.61 0.62
C LYS A 180 13.10 18.49 1.17
N ILE A 181 11.90 18.30 0.60
CA ILE A 181 11.05 17.16 0.96
C ILE A 181 11.73 15.84 0.58
N ALA A 182 12.35 15.75 -0.60
CA ALA A 182 13.11 14.58 -1.03
C ALA A 182 14.26 14.23 -0.06
N ASP A 183 15.03 15.22 0.41
CA ASP A 183 16.10 15.01 1.37
C ASP A 183 15.58 14.43 2.70
N ILE A 184 14.46 14.96 3.20
CA ILE A 184 13.80 14.45 4.41
C ILE A 184 13.32 13.00 4.20
N LEU A 185 12.79 12.68 3.02
CA LEU A 185 12.35 11.32 2.69
C LEU A 185 13.50 10.31 2.62
N LEU A 186 14.69 10.74 2.16
CA LEU A 186 15.88 9.90 2.18
C LEU A 186 16.30 9.56 3.61
N GLU A 187 16.15 10.49 4.55
CA GLU A 187 16.42 10.23 5.96
C GLU A 187 15.49 9.17 6.56
N LEU A 188 14.24 9.06 6.10
CA LEU A 188 13.34 7.99 6.54
C LEU A 188 13.88 6.60 6.23
N MET A 189 14.75 6.43 5.24
CA MET A 189 15.36 5.12 4.95
C MET A 189 16.22 4.62 6.11
N ILE A 190 16.81 5.52 6.90
CA ILE A 190 17.70 5.20 8.02
C ILE A 190 16.89 5.19 9.32
N PHE A 191 16.81 4.04 9.99
CA PHE A 191 16.00 3.86 11.19
C PHE A 191 16.26 4.94 12.26
N SER A 192 17.52 5.19 12.59
CA SER A 192 17.92 6.17 13.62
C SER A 192 17.65 7.63 13.25
N LYS A 193 17.36 7.94 11.98
CA LYS A 193 17.06 9.30 11.54
C LYS A 193 15.56 9.59 11.41
N ARG A 194 14.69 8.58 11.55
CA ARG A 194 13.24 8.73 11.30
C ARG A 194 12.60 9.82 12.15
N GLU A 195 12.88 9.84 13.45
CA GLU A 195 12.39 10.88 14.35
C GLU A 195 12.87 12.26 13.92
N SER A 196 14.17 12.41 13.70
CA SER A 196 14.76 13.68 13.25
C SER A 196 14.23 14.15 11.89
N ALA A 197 13.83 13.23 11.00
CA ALA A 197 13.21 13.57 9.72
C ALA A 197 11.85 14.26 9.92
N PHE A 198 11.03 13.79 10.88
CA PHE A 198 9.77 14.45 11.23
C PHE A 198 10.00 15.81 11.90
N GLU A 199 10.98 15.92 12.79
CA GLU A 199 11.34 17.21 13.38
C GLU A 199 11.80 18.22 12.32
N LYS A 200 12.59 17.77 11.34
CA LYS A 200 13.03 18.59 10.20
C LYS A 200 11.86 19.02 9.33
N LEU A 201 10.93 18.11 9.02
CA LEU A 201 9.71 18.45 8.29
C LEU A 201 8.92 19.52 9.03
N ASN A 202 8.70 19.36 10.34
CA ASN A 202 7.96 20.31 11.16
C ASN A 202 8.62 21.69 11.18
N LYS A 203 9.92 21.75 11.45
CA LYS A 203 10.69 23.00 11.45
C LYS A 203 10.68 23.66 10.07
N TYR A 204 10.80 22.87 9.00
CA TYR A 204 10.79 23.39 7.64
C TYR A 204 9.44 24.01 7.29
N LEU A 205 8.33 23.30 7.54
CA LEU A 205 6.99 23.83 7.26
C LEU A 205 6.69 25.08 8.11
N GLN A 206 7.08 25.09 9.39
CA GLN A 206 6.93 26.26 10.26
C GLN A 206 7.77 27.46 9.84
N SER A 207 8.90 27.24 9.17
CA SER A 207 9.71 28.33 8.61
C SER A 207 9.03 29.03 7.43
N ILE A 208 8.10 28.35 6.75
CA ILE A 208 7.30 28.90 5.65
C ILE A 208 6.10 29.66 6.22
N ASP A 209 5.34 29.02 7.11
CA ASP A 209 4.21 29.62 7.79
C ASP A 209 4.18 29.11 9.25
N PRO A 210 4.44 29.98 10.25
CA PRO A 210 4.46 29.60 11.66
C PRO A 210 3.12 29.04 12.18
N SER A 211 2.01 29.27 11.48
CA SER A 211 0.72 28.69 11.82
C SER A 211 0.61 27.21 11.44
N ILE A 212 1.51 26.71 10.58
CA ILE A 212 1.59 25.30 10.24
C ILE A 212 2.08 24.53 11.48
N LYS A 213 1.16 23.77 12.06
CA LYS A 213 1.46 22.78 13.09
C LYS A 213 1.12 21.42 12.51
N PRO A 214 2.08 20.73 11.89
CA PRO A 214 1.89 19.33 11.51
C PRO A 214 1.94 18.55 12.83
N SER A 215 0.84 18.56 13.58
CA SER A 215 0.77 17.73 14.77
C SER A 215 0.52 16.32 14.31
N PHE A 216 1.24 15.36 14.90
CA PHE A 216 0.84 13.96 14.85
C PHE A 216 -0.63 13.80 15.25
N ASP A 217 -1.19 14.67 16.10
CA ASP A 217 -2.60 14.67 16.46
C ASP A 217 -3.58 15.02 15.31
N ASN A 218 -3.08 15.65 14.23
CA ASN A 218 -3.86 16.03 13.04
C ASN A 218 -3.45 15.28 11.77
N LEU A 219 -2.45 14.39 11.88
CA LEU A 219 -2.13 13.44 10.82
C LEU A 219 -3.20 12.36 10.88
N GLU A 220 -4.04 12.31 9.86
CA GLU A 220 -4.93 11.18 9.66
C GLU A 220 -4.02 9.99 9.31
N HIS A 221 -3.66 9.22 10.33
CA HIS A 221 -2.64 8.15 10.26
C HIS A 221 -3.15 6.91 9.55
N GLU A 222 -3.76 7.08 8.40
CA GLU A 222 -4.31 5.99 7.62
C GLU A 222 -3.27 4.94 7.26
N TRP A 223 -2.02 5.36 7.06
CA TRP A 223 -0.89 4.45 6.84
C TRP A 223 -0.61 3.52 8.03
N LEU A 224 -0.92 3.94 9.27
CA LEU A 224 -0.86 3.07 10.47
C LEU A 224 -1.98 2.03 10.49
N SER A 225 -3.04 2.25 9.71
CA SER A 225 -4.08 1.26 9.54
C SER A 225 -3.59 0.07 8.74
N TYR A 226 -2.51 0.17 7.97
CA TYR A 226 -2.02 -0.95 7.17
C TYR A 226 -1.12 -1.88 7.98
N THR A 227 -1.23 -3.16 7.67
CA THR A 227 -0.38 -4.22 8.22
C THR A 227 -0.02 -5.22 7.13
N THR A 228 1.18 -5.80 7.23
CA THR A 228 1.63 -6.85 6.32
C THR A 228 1.81 -8.13 7.11
N ILE A 229 1.18 -9.21 6.65
CA ILE A 229 1.20 -10.54 7.26
C ILE A 229 1.90 -11.49 6.29
N GLY A 230 2.61 -12.48 6.82
CA GLY A 230 3.44 -13.41 6.03
C GLY A 230 4.92 -13.03 6.03
N ARG A 231 5.70 -13.65 5.15
CA ARG A 231 7.17 -13.53 5.10
C ARG A 231 7.65 -12.60 3.99
N ALA A 232 7.15 -11.37 4.01
CA ALA A 232 7.54 -10.30 3.07
C ALA A 232 9.06 -10.02 3.06
N ASP A 233 9.77 -10.36 4.14
CA ASP A 233 11.22 -10.25 4.26
C ASP A 233 11.98 -11.24 3.37
N LEU A 234 11.36 -12.37 3.01
CA LEU A 234 11.94 -13.41 2.18
C LEU A 234 11.66 -13.24 0.68
N ILE A 235 10.85 -12.26 0.30
CA ILE A 235 10.48 -11.99 -1.09
C ILE A 235 11.41 -10.93 -1.64
N TYR A 236 12.47 -11.34 -2.34
CA TYR A 236 13.49 -10.43 -2.85
C TYR A 236 13.15 -9.90 -4.25
N PHE A 237 13.60 -8.69 -4.55
CA PHE A 237 13.61 -8.21 -5.94
C PHE A 237 14.71 -8.93 -6.71
N GLU A 238 14.36 -9.55 -7.84
CA GLU A 238 15.29 -10.32 -8.68
C GLU A 238 16.54 -9.51 -9.05
N LYS A 239 16.36 -8.25 -9.49
CA LYS A 239 17.49 -7.36 -9.83
C LYS A 239 18.43 -7.09 -8.65
N TRP A 240 17.89 -7.05 -7.42
CA TRP A 240 18.72 -6.92 -6.23
C TRP A 240 19.53 -8.19 -6.00
N GLN A 241 18.92 -9.37 -6.15
CA GLN A 241 19.60 -10.65 -6.00
C GLN A 241 20.73 -10.79 -7.01
N ILE A 242 20.47 -10.57 -8.31
CA ILE A 242 21.48 -10.66 -9.38
C ILE A 242 22.69 -9.79 -9.03
N LYS A 243 22.46 -8.48 -8.77
CA LYS A 243 23.53 -7.52 -8.50
C LYS A 243 24.40 -7.87 -7.27
N HIS A 244 23.84 -8.52 -6.25
CA HIS A 244 24.55 -8.78 -4.99
C HIS A 244 25.04 -10.22 -4.86
N GLN A 245 24.43 -11.18 -5.55
CA GLN A 245 24.93 -12.55 -5.64
C GLN A 245 26.17 -12.64 -6.54
N GLU A 246 26.19 -11.93 -7.68
CA GLU A 246 27.37 -11.83 -8.56
C GLU A 246 28.59 -11.27 -7.81
N LYS A 247 28.38 -10.28 -6.95
CA LYS A 247 29.45 -9.72 -6.11
C LYS A 247 29.98 -10.74 -5.11
N ASN A 248 29.12 -11.51 -4.46
CA ASN A 248 29.56 -12.49 -3.46
C ASN A 248 30.34 -13.66 -4.07
N LEU A 249 30.06 -14.03 -5.32
CA LEU A 249 30.84 -15.03 -6.07
C LEU A 249 32.20 -14.48 -6.55
N SER A 250 32.32 -13.16 -6.74
CA SER A 250 33.59 -12.51 -7.10
C SER A 250 34.59 -12.34 -5.94
N TYR A 251 34.16 -12.56 -4.70
CA TYR A 251 35.02 -12.54 -3.50
C TYR A 251 35.42 -13.95 -3.00
N THR A 252 35.03 -15.00 -3.71
CA THR A 252 35.60 -16.35 -3.56
C THR A 252 36.73 -16.55 -4.58
N CYS A 253 37.91 -16.02 -4.25
CA CYS A 253 39.21 -16.39 -4.79
C CYS A 253 40.26 -16.26 -3.68
#